data_AF-A0A1H6IM37-F1
#
_entry.id   AF-A0A1H6IM37-F1
#
_cell.length_a   1.000
_cell.length_b   1.000
_cell.length_c   1.000
_cell.angle_alpha   90.00
_cell.angle_beta   90.00
_cell.angle_gamma   90.00
#
_symmetry.space_group_name_H-M   'P 1'
#
loop_
_entity.id
_entity.type
_entity.pdbx_description
1 polymer ?
#
loop_
_entity_poly.entity_id
_entity_poly.type
_entity_poly.pdbx_seq_one_letter_code
_entity_poly.pdbx_strand_id
1 'polypeptide(L)'
;MVYHSKMLLKVLVYGYLCNIYSSRNLQQALKENVHFMWLSAMNRPDHNTLSRFRSGRLKGELTKIFAQIVISYLEKEGLVACKQSLQMGLK
;
A
#
# COMPACT_ATOMS: atom_id res chain seq x y z
N MET A 1 -6.89 17.73 9.50
CA MET A 1 -5.44 17.51 9.26
C MET A 1 -5.27 16.92 7.87
N VAL A 2 -4.59 17.61 6.98
CA VAL A 2 -4.39 17.15 5.59
C VAL A 2 -3.06 16.41 5.52
N TYR A 3 -3.12 15.09 5.40
CA TYR A 3 -1.93 14.27 5.16
C TYR A 3 -1.63 14.18 3.67
N HIS A 4 -0.34 14.17 3.31
CA HIS A 4 0.07 14.05 1.91
C HIS A 4 -0.31 12.67 1.35
N SER A 5 -1.02 12.62 0.21
CA SER A 5 -1.51 11.38 -0.42
C SER A 5 -0.40 10.36 -0.67
N LYS A 6 0.78 10.80 -1.14
CA LYS A 6 1.97 9.93 -1.32
C LYS A 6 2.41 9.24 -0.03
N MET A 7 2.32 9.87 1.14
CA MET A 7 2.72 9.26 2.41
C MET A 7 1.73 8.16 2.82
N LEU A 8 0.43 8.44 2.73
CA LEU A 8 -0.61 7.44 3.01
C LEU A 8 -0.52 6.23 2.05
N LEU A 9 -0.18 6.48 0.79
CA LEU A 9 0.02 5.41 -0.20
C LEU A 9 1.19 4.49 0.18
N LYS A 10 2.35 5.06 0.57
CA LYS A 10 3.50 4.27 1.02
C LYS A 10 3.15 3.36 2.20
N VAL A 11 2.47 3.92 3.21
CA VAL A 11 2.05 3.17 4.40
C VAL A 11 1.09 2.03 4.05
N LEU A 12 0.14 2.25 3.14
CA LEU A 12 -0.78 1.20 2.71
C LEU A 12 -0.08 0.09 1.93
N VAL A 13 0.77 0.45 0.97
CA VAL A 13 1.53 -0.53 0.17
C VAL A 13 2.43 -1.37 1.07
N TYR A 14 3.18 -0.72 1.97
CA TYR A 14 4.04 -1.43 2.91
C TYR A 14 3.24 -2.29 3.89
N GLY A 15 2.09 -1.80 4.38
CA GLY A 15 1.15 -2.59 5.17
C GLY A 15 0.73 -3.88 4.48
N TYR A 16 0.40 -3.81 3.20
CA TYR A 16 -0.03 -4.99 2.43
C TYR A 16 1.11 -5.98 2.18
N LEU A 17 2.34 -5.51 2.00
CA LEU A 17 3.53 -6.37 1.94
C LEU A 17 3.77 -7.09 3.28
N CYS A 18 3.49 -6.42 4.40
CA CYS A 18 3.58 -7.02 5.74
C CYS A 18 2.34 -7.82 6.16
N ASN A 19 1.40 -8.10 5.23
CA ASN A 19 0.14 -8.81 5.51
C ASN A 19 -0.80 -8.10 6.52
N ILE A 20 -0.69 -6.77 6.65
CA ILE A 20 -1.50 -5.94 7.55
C ILE A 20 -2.54 -5.15 6.72
N TYR A 21 -3.78 -5.64 6.71
CA TYR A 21 -4.87 -5.03 5.95
C TYR A 21 -5.82 -4.16 6.80
N SER A 22 -5.89 -4.44 8.11
CA SER A 22 -6.75 -3.70 9.02
C SER A 22 -6.21 -2.28 9.25
N SER A 23 -7.05 -1.26 9.10
CA SER A 23 -6.66 0.13 9.39
C SER A 23 -6.27 0.35 10.85
N ARG A 24 -6.87 -0.43 11.77
CA ARG A 24 -6.54 -0.37 13.20
C ARG A 24 -5.14 -0.95 13.46
N ASN A 25 -4.84 -2.09 12.83
CA ASN A 25 -3.53 -2.72 12.95
C ASN A 25 -2.44 -1.86 12.28
N LEU A 26 -2.76 -1.21 11.15
CA LEU A 26 -1.87 -0.23 10.53
C LEU A 26 -1.58 0.97 11.44
N GLN A 27 -2.61 1.49 12.11
CA GLN A 27 -2.43 2.58 13.07
C GLN A 27 -1.56 2.15 14.26
N GLN A 28 -1.70 0.90 14.73
CA GLN A 28 -0.86 0.34 15.77
C GLN A 28 0.58 0.17 15.29
N ALA A 29 0.79 -0.35 14.08
CA ALA A 29 2.10 -0.48 13.45
C ALA A 29 2.80 0.89 13.29
N LEU A 30 2.06 1.96 12.96
CA LEU A 30 2.59 3.32 12.91
C LEU A 30 3.06 3.87 14.27
N LYS A 31 2.67 3.24 15.38
CA LYS A 31 3.11 3.61 16.73
C LYS A 31 4.23 2.72 17.25
N GLU A 32 4.18 1.43 16.94
CA GLU A 32 5.04 0.41 17.54
C GLU A 32 6.22 0.01 16.63
N ASN A 33 6.03 0.07 15.31
CA ASN A 33 7.01 -0.42 14.36
C ASN A 33 7.83 0.73 13.76
N VAL A 34 9.14 0.68 13.99
CA VAL A 34 10.11 1.69 13.53
C VAL A 34 10.09 1.86 12.01
N HIS A 35 9.86 0.79 11.24
CA HIS A 35 9.78 0.88 9.78
C HIS A 35 8.62 1.75 9.32
N PHE A 36 7.44 1.60 9.95
CA PHE A 36 6.27 2.41 9.64
C PHE A 36 6.46 3.86 10.09
N MET A 37 7.08 4.07 11.26
CA MET A 37 7.41 5.40 11.76
C MET A 37 8.38 6.14 10.83
N TRP A 38 9.42 5.48 10.34
CA TRP A 38 10.36 6.06 9.38
C TRP A 38 9.67 6.36 8.05
N LEU A 39 8.88 5.41 7.53
CA LEU A 39 8.18 5.53 6.25
C LEU A 39 7.15 6.69 6.24
N SER A 40 6.51 6.94 7.37
CA SER A 40 5.54 8.03 7.54
C SER A 40 6.18 9.36 7.98
N ALA A 41 7.51 9.42 8.11
CA ALA A 41 8.24 10.56 8.69
C ALA A 41 7.67 10.96 10.07
N MET A 42 7.48 9.97 10.94
CA MET A 42 6.89 10.07 12.28
C MET A 42 5.42 10.53 12.32
N ASN A 43 4.77 10.69 11.17
CA ASN A 43 3.34 10.97 11.13
C ASN A 43 2.54 9.73 11.52
N ARG A 44 1.51 9.94 12.34
CA ARG A 44 0.65 8.87 12.85
C ARG A 44 -0.79 9.10 12.41
N PRO A 45 -1.12 8.85 11.13
CA PRO A 45 -2.49 8.95 10.67
C PRO A 45 -3.39 7.98 11.44
N ASP A 46 -4.58 8.45 11.79
CA ASP A 46 -5.58 7.65 12.49
C ASP A 46 -6.20 6.60 11.55
N HIS A 47 -6.77 5.53 12.12
CA HIS A 47 -7.43 4.49 11.33
C HIS A 47 -8.55 5.06 10.44
N ASN A 48 -9.22 6.14 10.89
CA ASN A 48 -10.25 6.84 10.12
C ASN A 48 -9.67 7.50 8.86
N THR A 49 -8.48 8.11 8.97
CA THR A 49 -7.78 8.71 7.83
C THR A 49 -7.39 7.65 6.80
N LEU A 50 -6.82 6.52 7.27
CA LEU A 50 -6.45 5.40 6.40
C LEU A 50 -7.67 4.79 5.70
N SER A 51 -8.76 4.59 6.45
CA SER A 51 -10.00 4.05 5.92
C SER A 51 -10.62 4.98 4.87
N ARG A 52 -10.70 6.29 5.15
CA ARG A 52 -11.19 7.30 4.20
C ARG A 52 -10.32 7.40 2.95
N PHE A 53 -9.00 7.30 3.09
CA PHE A 53 -8.10 7.32 1.94
C PHE A 53 -8.32 6.10 1.04
N ARG A 54 -8.48 4.93 1.66
CA ARG A 54 -8.74 3.66 0.97
C ARG A 54 -10.11 3.62 0.29
N SER A 55 -11.17 4.09 0.94
CA SER A 55 -12.54 4.07 0.38
C SER A 55 -12.81 5.21 -0.60
N GLY A 56 -12.15 6.36 -0.42
CA GLY A 56 -12.37 7.55 -1.24
C GLY A 56 -11.63 7.50 -2.57
N ARG A 57 -10.29 7.47 -2.55
CA ARG A 57 -9.46 7.67 -3.76
C ARG A 57 -9.00 6.39 -4.44
N LEU A 58 -9.18 5.24 -3.80
CA LEU A 58 -8.40 4.04 -4.08
C LEU A 58 -9.25 2.77 -4.29
N LYS A 59 -10.57 2.94 -4.41
CA LYS A 59 -11.50 1.83 -4.62
C LYS A 59 -11.23 1.19 -5.99
N GLY A 60 -10.72 -0.04 -6.00
CA GLY A 60 -10.43 -0.83 -7.20
C GLY A 60 -9.02 -0.65 -7.79
N GLU A 61 -8.53 0.58 -7.88
CA GLU A 61 -7.25 0.88 -8.55
C GLU A 61 -6.01 0.53 -7.71
N LEU A 62 -6.09 0.62 -6.38
CA LEU A 62 -4.93 0.30 -5.53
C LEU A 62 -4.54 -1.18 -5.62
N THR A 63 -5.52 -2.07 -5.70
CA THR A 63 -5.28 -3.51 -5.80
C THR A 63 -4.60 -3.84 -7.13
N LYS A 64 -5.01 -3.19 -8.22
CA LYS A 64 -4.37 -3.34 -9.53
C LYS A 64 -2.93 -2.83 -9.53
N ILE A 65 -2.71 -1.62 -9.01
CA ILE A 65 -1.37 -1.02 -8.91
C ILE A 65 -0.47 -1.86 -8.01
N PHE A 66 -0.99 -2.34 -6.88
CA PHE A 66 -0.24 -3.21 -5.98
C PHE A 66 0.13 -4.54 -6.64
N ALA A 67 -0.83 -5.19 -7.32
CA ALA A 67 -0.57 -6.40 -8.09
C ALA A 67 0.51 -6.17 -9.16
N GLN A 68 0.44 -5.05 -9.89
CA GLN A 68 1.45 -4.68 -10.88
C GLN A 68 2.84 -4.52 -10.25
N ILE A 69 2.94 -3.83 -9.10
CA ILE A 69 4.22 -3.62 -8.41
C ILE A 69 4.80 -4.96 -7.94
N VAL A 70 3.97 -5.84 -7.37
CA VAL A 70 4.41 -7.15 -6.88
C VAL A 70 4.88 -8.03 -8.03
N ILE A 71 4.11 -8.10 -9.13
CA ILE A 71 4.48 -8.87 -10.33
C ILE A 71 5.80 -8.36 -10.90
N SER A 72 5.94 -7.05 -11.11
CA SER A 72 7.18 -6.46 -11.65
C SER A 72 8.38 -6.62 -10.72
N TYR A 73 8.18 -6.72 -9.40
CA TYR A 73 9.27 -7.02 -8.47
C TYR A 73 9.67 -8.49 -8.53
N LEU A 74 8.70 -9.40 -8.56
CA LEU A 74 8.94 -10.84 -8.66
C LEU A 74 9.58 -11.26 -9.99
N GLU A 75 9.26 -10.56 -11.08
CA GLU A 75 9.93 -10.71 -12.38
C GLU A 75 11.42 -10.35 -12.30
N LYS A 76 11.78 -9.29 -11.56
CA LYS A 76 13.19 -8.89 -11.37
C LYS A 76 13.98 -9.89 -10.54
N GLU A 77 13.35 -10.50 -9.54
CA GLU A 77 13.96 -11.52 -8.70
C GLU A 77 14.03 -12.90 -9.39
N GLY A 78 13.50 -13.04 -10.62
CA GLY A 78 13.54 -14.27 -11.40
C GLY A 78 12.67 -15.40 -10.86
N LEU A 79 11.80 -15.12 -9.89
CA LEU A 79 10.96 -16.11 -9.20
C LEU A 79 9.65 -16.43 -9.94
N VAL A 80 9.32 -15.68 -11.00
CA VAL A 80 8.09 -15.87 -11.79
C VAL A 80 8.45 -16.09 -13.26
N ALA A 81 8.11 -17.27 -13.78
CA ALA A 81 8.17 -17.58 -15.20
C ALA A 81 7.03 -16.86 -15.93
N CYS A 82 7.42 -16.00 -16.88
CA CYS A 82 6.56 -15.24 -17.76
C CYS A 82 5.34 -16.03 -18.27
N LYS A 83 4.16 -15.71 -17.75
CA LYS A 83 2.89 -15.83 -18.47
C LYS A 83 1.98 -14.67 -18.05
N GLN A 84 1.74 -13.80 -19.03
CA GLN A 84 0.75 -12.73 -19.03
C GLN A 84 1.22 -11.47 -18.29
N SER A 85 1.87 -10.60 -19.05
CA SER A 85 1.53 -9.17 -19.05
C SER A 85 0.00 -9.07 -19.08
N LEU A 86 -0.62 -8.98 -17.90
CA LEU A 86 -2.07 -8.92 -17.74
C LEU A 86 -2.54 -7.66 -18.45
N GLN A 87 -3.16 -7.92 -19.60
CA GLN A 87 -3.93 -6.99 -20.42
C GLN A 87 -4.92 -6.24 -19.52
N MET A 88 -4.58 -5.06 -19.00
CA MET A 88 -5.55 -4.00 -18.66
C MET A 88 -4.89 -2.62 -18.77
N GLY A 89 -4.20 -2.40 -19.89
CA GLY A 89 -4.35 -1.12 -20.57
C GLY A 89 -5.78 -1.07 -21.12
N LEU A 90 -6.58 -0.20 -20.51
CA LEU A 90 -7.83 0.38 -21.01
C LEU A 90 -8.19 -0.01 -22.45
N LYS A 91 -9.26 -0.80 -22.60
CA LYS A 91 -10.25 -0.48 -23.63
C LYS A 91 -11.25 0.49 -23.01
#